data_AF-A0A0S3U2V9-F1
#
_entry.id   AF-A0A0S3U2V9-F1
#
_cell.length_a   1.000
_cell.length_b   1.000
_cell.length_c   1.000
_cell.angle_alpha   90.00
_cell.angle_beta   90.00
_cell.angle_gamma   90.00
#
_symmetry.space_group_name_H-M   'P 1'
#
loop_
_entity.id
_entity.type
_entity.pdbx_description
1 polymer ?
#
loop_
_entity_poly.entity_id
_entity_poly.type
_entity_poly.pdbx_seq_one_letter_code
_entity_poly.pdbx_strand_id
1 'polypeptide(L)'
;MDQLIGKTLHDRYQIQSLLGRQTGRRTFLAKDRQTGSSVVVKLLLFAPDFTWDDLKLFEREAAVLRSLNHSAIPQYLDDFEVETELGKGFALVQTYIEARSLQDWIQSGRTFSEEELRAIAKDLLAILNYLHSRQPPVVHRDLKPSNILLGNRTGNHPGQIYLIDFGSVQTALHYGTRTIVGTYGYMPPEQFGGQTVPASDLYALGATLICLATGQNPDQLPQREMRILFDQHVTLSPDLIDWLKWLTEPSLDLRSQSAKQALEALEAPRSLVKGQPAGSKIKLTQTRQTLEIMIPPRGFHLGLIPTIGFAIAWNSFLVMWYGLALMSWSSGGWFMGLFAIGHLSAGLWMIWGILSDLFGQVRLKITESEIFRATELFGIRIFPLTANRRDINRIDLTHDTYTRDSEGGHLRIPAHIRIWAGTKQFTLGGGRGNTESLTLPEVDWLGEQLSQWLNLPLDRK
;
A
#
# COMPACT_ATOMS: atom_id res chain seq x y z
N MET A 1 -23.14 -37.52 22.40
CA MET A 1 -21.81 -37.22 22.97
C MET A 1 -20.77 -37.92 22.12
N ASP A 2 -19.60 -37.32 21.92
CA ASP A 2 -18.50 -38.01 21.23
C ASP A 2 -18.06 -39.25 22.02
N GLN A 3 -17.76 -40.36 21.34
CA GLN A 3 -17.52 -41.67 21.97
C GLN A 3 -16.22 -41.71 22.80
N LEU A 4 -15.33 -40.74 22.62
CA LEU A 4 -14.08 -40.65 23.39
C LEU A 4 -14.21 -39.86 24.70
N ILE A 5 -15.30 -39.13 24.93
CA ILE A 5 -15.46 -38.32 26.16
C ILE A 5 -15.47 -39.24 27.39
N GLY A 6 -14.64 -38.91 28.38
CA GLY A 6 -14.43 -39.69 29.60
C GLY A 6 -13.37 -40.78 29.48
N LYS A 7 -12.96 -41.16 28.26
CA LYS A 7 -11.87 -42.13 28.05
C LYS A 7 -10.51 -41.50 28.30
N THR A 8 -9.54 -42.35 28.64
CA THR A 8 -8.14 -41.94 28.81
C THR A 8 -7.33 -42.46 27.62
N LEU A 9 -6.63 -41.57 26.94
CA LEU A 9 -5.70 -41.92 25.86
C LEU A 9 -4.28 -42.00 26.42
N HIS A 10 -3.50 -42.99 25.93
CA HIS A 10 -2.11 -43.23 26.33
C HIS A 10 -1.91 -43.30 27.86
N ASP A 11 -2.89 -43.87 28.56
CA ASP A 11 -2.97 -43.99 30.03
C ASP A 11 -2.77 -42.68 30.82
N ARG A 12 -2.82 -41.52 30.14
CA ARG A 12 -2.45 -40.22 30.70
C ARG A 12 -3.48 -39.12 30.43
N TYR A 13 -4.02 -39.04 29.23
CA TYR A 13 -4.84 -37.90 28.81
C TYR A 13 -6.32 -38.25 28.88
N GLN A 14 -7.01 -37.77 29.92
CA GLN A 14 -8.45 -38.01 30.09
C GLN A 14 -9.25 -36.98 29.29
N ILE A 15 -9.99 -37.44 28.27
CA ILE A 15 -10.79 -36.58 27.39
C ILE A 15 -11.98 -36.00 28.16
N GLN A 16 -12.11 -34.67 28.16
CA GLN A 16 -13.17 -33.95 28.87
C GLN A 16 -14.28 -33.48 27.93
N SER A 17 -13.91 -32.83 26.81
CA SER A 17 -14.88 -32.31 25.85
C SER A 17 -14.29 -32.20 24.44
N LEU A 18 -15.17 -32.19 23.45
CA LEU A 18 -14.81 -31.97 22.05
C LEU A 18 -14.74 -30.45 21.80
N LEU A 19 -13.59 -29.98 21.33
CA LEU A 19 -13.37 -28.57 20.95
C LEU A 19 -13.62 -28.32 19.46
N GLY A 20 -13.30 -29.30 18.62
CA GLY A 20 -13.45 -29.17 17.17
C GLY A 20 -13.51 -30.52 16.48
N ARG A 21 -14.26 -30.59 15.37
CA ARG A 21 -14.40 -31.79 14.55
C ARG A 21 -14.32 -31.42 13.08
N GLN A 22 -13.45 -32.11 12.37
CA GLN A 22 -13.33 -32.09 10.91
C GLN A 22 -13.24 -33.53 10.41
N THR A 23 -13.30 -33.71 9.10
CA THR A 23 -13.07 -35.02 8.48
C THR A 23 -11.68 -35.54 8.85
N GLY A 24 -11.59 -36.77 9.38
CA GLY A 24 -10.33 -37.38 9.84
C GLY A 24 -9.66 -36.73 11.07
N ARG A 25 -10.05 -35.52 11.47
CA ARG A 25 -9.42 -34.76 12.57
C ARG A 25 -10.39 -34.44 13.70
N ARG A 26 -9.95 -34.64 14.95
CA ARG A 26 -10.71 -34.26 16.15
C ARG A 26 -9.82 -33.54 17.14
N THR A 27 -10.30 -32.45 17.71
CA THR A 27 -9.59 -31.67 18.72
C THR A 27 -10.37 -31.75 20.02
N PHE A 28 -9.71 -32.21 21.08
CA PHE A 28 -10.32 -32.40 22.40
C PHE A 28 -9.63 -31.54 23.45
N LEU A 29 -10.41 -31.09 24.43
CA LEU A 29 -9.90 -30.69 25.73
C LEU A 29 -9.72 -31.96 26.57
N ALA A 30 -8.56 -32.12 27.17
CA ALA A 30 -8.25 -33.23 28.04
C ALA A 30 -7.57 -32.76 29.33
N LYS A 31 -7.61 -33.60 30.35
CA LYS A 31 -6.82 -33.42 31.57
C LYS A 31 -5.64 -34.37 31.53
N ASP A 32 -4.42 -33.84 31.65
CA ASP A 32 -3.23 -34.65 31.87
C ASP A 32 -3.28 -35.17 33.32
N ARG A 33 -3.37 -36.49 33.48
CA ARG A 33 -3.48 -37.14 34.81
C ARG A 33 -2.18 -37.10 35.59
N GLN A 34 -1.04 -36.89 34.94
CA GLN A 34 0.26 -36.81 35.62
C GLN A 34 0.49 -35.42 36.21
N THR A 35 0.19 -34.36 35.45
CA THR A 35 0.42 -32.96 35.88
C THR A 35 -0.81 -32.31 36.50
N GLY A 36 -2.01 -32.84 36.22
CA GLY A 36 -3.29 -32.26 36.60
C GLY A 36 -3.76 -31.11 35.71
N SER A 37 -2.93 -30.67 34.75
CA SER A 37 -3.20 -29.53 33.87
C SER A 37 -4.16 -29.87 32.73
N SER A 38 -4.87 -28.85 32.24
CA SER A 38 -5.66 -28.95 31.01
C SER A 38 -4.75 -28.90 29.78
N VAL A 39 -5.02 -29.75 28.80
CA VAL A 39 -4.27 -29.87 27.55
C VAL A 39 -5.21 -30.01 26.35
N VAL A 40 -4.71 -29.71 25.16
CA VAL A 40 -5.41 -29.97 23.90
C VAL A 40 -4.84 -31.23 23.27
N VAL A 41 -5.71 -32.16 22.90
CA VAL A 41 -5.35 -33.38 22.16
C VAL A 41 -5.95 -33.31 20.76
N LYS A 42 -5.10 -33.17 19.75
CA LYS A 42 -5.49 -33.25 18.33
C LYS A 42 -5.26 -34.68 17.83
N LEU A 43 -6.31 -35.31 17.34
CA LEU A 43 -6.27 -36.63 16.73
C LEU A 43 -6.35 -36.53 15.20
N LEU A 44 -5.52 -37.28 14.52
CA LEU A 44 -5.65 -37.62 13.09
C LEU A 44 -5.92 -39.11 12.97
N LEU A 45 -7.13 -39.48 12.56
CA LEU A 45 -7.56 -40.87 12.40
C LEU A 45 -7.42 -41.31 10.93
N PHE A 46 -7.01 -42.56 10.70
CA PHE A 46 -6.97 -43.18 9.38
C PHE A 46 -8.38 -43.59 8.92
N ALA A 47 -9.19 -42.59 8.61
CA ALA A 47 -10.52 -42.76 8.03
C ALA A 47 -10.43 -43.16 6.54
N PRO A 48 -11.51 -43.67 5.91
CA PRO A 48 -11.49 -44.09 4.50
C PRO A 48 -11.07 -43.02 3.49
N ASP A 49 -11.24 -41.75 3.85
CA ASP A 49 -10.90 -40.55 3.08
C ASP A 49 -9.55 -39.92 3.47
N PHE A 50 -8.78 -40.58 4.33
CA PHE A 50 -7.45 -40.16 4.72
C PHE A 50 -6.50 -40.07 3.52
N THR A 51 -5.75 -38.98 3.44
CA THR A 51 -4.70 -38.80 2.44
C THR A 51 -3.31 -38.73 3.08
N TRP A 52 -2.28 -39.07 2.30
CA TRP A 52 -0.89 -38.90 2.71
C TRP A 52 -0.52 -37.44 3.04
N ASP A 53 -1.21 -36.48 2.44
CA ASP A 53 -0.98 -35.07 2.72
C ASP A 53 -1.52 -34.66 4.10
N ASP A 54 -2.60 -35.30 4.58
CA ASP A 54 -3.11 -35.08 5.94
C ASP A 54 -2.09 -35.47 7.02
N LEU A 55 -1.41 -36.60 6.82
CA LEU A 55 -0.35 -37.08 7.70
C LEU A 55 0.87 -36.16 7.64
N LYS A 56 1.33 -35.80 6.44
CA LYS A 56 2.46 -34.86 6.30
C LYS A 56 2.19 -33.54 6.99
N LEU A 57 0.98 -32.99 6.87
CA LEU A 57 0.60 -31.75 7.53
C LEU A 57 0.59 -31.90 9.06
N PHE A 58 0.11 -33.03 9.57
CA PHE A 58 0.07 -33.32 11.00
C PHE A 58 1.47 -33.51 11.60
N GLU A 59 2.32 -34.31 10.95
CA GLU A 59 3.73 -34.49 11.37
C GLU A 59 4.50 -33.17 11.32
N ARG A 60 4.25 -32.32 10.31
CA ARG A 60 4.83 -30.98 10.21
C ARG A 60 4.36 -30.08 11.34
N GLU A 61 3.08 -30.11 11.68
CA GLU A 61 2.55 -29.35 12.82
C GLU A 61 3.27 -29.73 14.11
N ALA A 62 3.38 -31.03 14.41
CA ALA A 62 4.09 -31.53 15.58
C ALA A 62 5.57 -31.10 15.58
N ALA A 63 6.27 -31.28 14.46
CA ALA A 63 7.68 -30.92 14.32
C ALA A 63 7.91 -29.41 14.47
N VAL A 64 7.05 -28.57 13.88
CA VAL A 64 7.13 -27.12 14.01
C VAL A 64 6.87 -26.72 15.45
N LEU A 65 5.75 -27.13 16.06
CA LEU A 65 5.42 -26.78 17.45
C LEU A 65 6.51 -27.19 18.44
N ARG A 66 7.12 -28.36 18.24
CA ARG A 66 8.27 -28.83 19.06
C ARG A 66 9.48 -27.88 18.97
N SER A 67 9.67 -27.21 17.84
CA SER A 67 10.76 -26.25 17.64
C SER A 67 10.45 -24.82 18.12
N LEU A 68 9.18 -24.52 18.42
CA LEU A 68 8.75 -23.18 18.84
C LEU A 68 8.78 -23.04 20.36
N ASN A 69 9.14 -21.84 20.81
CA ASN A 69 9.08 -21.43 22.21
C ASN A 69 8.69 -19.95 22.27
N HIS A 70 7.39 -19.70 22.43
CA HIS A 70 6.81 -18.36 22.49
C HIS A 70 5.58 -18.37 23.39
N SER A 71 5.42 -17.38 24.28
CA SER A 71 4.34 -17.35 25.28
C SER A 71 2.94 -17.22 24.66
N ALA A 72 2.84 -16.67 23.46
CA ALA A 72 1.60 -16.51 22.70
C ALA A 72 1.30 -17.66 21.71
N ILE A 73 2.02 -18.79 21.80
CA ILE A 73 1.82 -19.98 20.96
C ILE A 73 1.70 -21.20 21.88
N PRO A 74 0.77 -22.14 21.62
CA PRO A 74 0.71 -23.40 22.38
C PRO A 74 2.04 -24.15 22.38
N GLN A 75 2.49 -24.62 23.54
CA GLN A 75 3.70 -25.43 23.62
C GLN A 75 3.36 -26.87 23.28
N TYR A 76 4.23 -27.50 22.48
CA TYR A 76 4.23 -28.95 22.28
C TYR A 76 4.45 -29.66 23.62
N LEU A 77 3.68 -30.71 23.89
CA LEU A 77 3.82 -31.54 25.09
C LEU A 77 4.16 -33.00 24.75
N ASP A 78 3.48 -33.59 23.78
CA ASP A 78 3.57 -35.02 23.48
C ASP A 78 3.02 -35.36 22.09
N ASP A 79 3.42 -36.49 21.52
CA ASP A 79 2.76 -37.11 20.37
C ASP A 79 2.88 -38.64 20.43
N PHE A 80 1.84 -39.35 20.00
CA PHE A 80 1.78 -40.81 20.11
C PHE A 80 0.78 -41.41 19.12
N GLU A 81 0.97 -42.69 18.83
CA GLU A 81 0.00 -43.50 18.10
C GLU A 81 -1.24 -43.80 18.97
N VAL A 82 -2.41 -43.72 18.37
CA VAL A 82 -3.68 -44.06 19.01
C VAL A 82 -4.36 -45.22 18.30
N GLU A 83 -4.85 -46.16 19.08
CA GLU A 83 -5.78 -47.19 18.64
C GLU A 83 -7.05 -47.07 19.49
N THR A 84 -8.12 -46.60 18.86
CA THR A 84 -9.40 -46.35 19.52
C THR A 84 -10.52 -47.08 18.78
N GLU A 85 -11.71 -47.11 19.37
CA GLU A 85 -12.92 -47.61 18.70
C GLU A 85 -13.27 -46.84 17.41
N LEU A 86 -12.72 -45.63 17.24
CA LEU A 86 -12.87 -44.83 16.03
C LEU A 86 -11.85 -45.18 14.93
N GLY A 87 -10.88 -46.03 15.23
CA GLY A 87 -9.79 -46.42 14.33
C GLY A 87 -8.40 -46.12 14.90
N LYS A 88 -7.40 -46.44 14.07
CA LYS A 88 -5.99 -46.13 14.29
C LYS A 88 -5.65 -44.72 13.82
N GLY A 89 -4.63 -44.11 14.39
CA GLY A 89 -4.20 -42.78 14.01
C GLY A 89 -3.07 -42.25 14.89
N PHE A 90 -2.88 -40.94 14.86
CA PHE A 90 -1.90 -40.22 15.67
C PHE A 90 -2.57 -39.17 16.54
N ALA A 91 -1.94 -38.89 17.68
CA ALA A 91 -2.32 -37.83 18.60
C ALA A 91 -1.17 -36.84 18.76
N LEU A 92 -1.49 -35.56 18.83
CA LEU A 92 -0.60 -34.46 19.18
C LEU A 92 -1.18 -33.74 20.39
N VAL A 93 -0.37 -33.58 21.43
CA VAL A 93 -0.73 -32.93 22.68
C VAL A 93 0.00 -31.61 22.80
N GLN A 94 -0.74 -30.56 23.11
CA GLN A 94 -0.21 -29.22 23.34
C GLN A 94 -0.88 -28.55 24.55
N THR A 95 -0.30 -27.47 25.06
CA THR A 95 -0.88 -26.70 26.15
C THR A 95 -2.27 -26.16 25.79
N TYR A 96 -3.21 -26.24 26.73
CA TYR A 96 -4.50 -25.58 26.59
C TYR A 96 -4.40 -24.10 26.99
N ILE A 97 -5.03 -23.25 26.20
CA ILE A 97 -5.16 -21.81 26.47
C ILE A 97 -6.62 -21.54 26.76
N GLU A 98 -6.92 -21.09 27.97
CA GLU A 98 -8.28 -20.79 28.42
C GLU A 98 -8.72 -19.42 27.89
N ALA A 99 -9.07 -19.38 26.60
CA ALA A 99 -9.51 -18.18 25.90
C ALA A 99 -10.47 -18.52 24.75
N ARG A 100 -11.36 -17.58 24.41
CA ARG A 100 -12.27 -17.70 23.25
C ARG A 100 -11.59 -17.22 21.98
N SER A 101 -11.94 -17.80 20.83
CA SER A 101 -11.43 -17.31 19.55
C SER A 101 -12.03 -15.96 19.18
N LEU A 102 -11.34 -15.18 18.34
CA LEU A 102 -11.90 -13.95 17.78
C LEU A 102 -13.17 -14.23 16.98
N GLN A 103 -13.25 -15.40 16.31
CA GLN A 103 -14.47 -15.85 15.63
C GLN A 103 -15.66 -15.99 16.60
N ASP A 104 -15.44 -16.59 17.78
CA ASP A 104 -16.47 -16.74 18.80
C ASP A 104 -16.95 -15.39 19.33
N TRP A 105 -16.03 -14.42 19.44
CA TRP A 105 -16.35 -13.05 19.83
C TRP A 105 -17.22 -12.35 18.78
N ILE A 106 -16.85 -12.42 17.50
CA ILE A 106 -17.65 -11.90 16.38
C ILE A 106 -19.06 -12.52 16.40
N GLN A 107 -19.14 -13.85 16.53
CA GLN A 107 -20.43 -14.57 16.56
C GLN A 107 -21.31 -14.19 17.76
N SER A 108 -20.70 -13.81 18.89
CA SER A 108 -21.42 -13.27 20.05
C SER A 108 -21.86 -11.81 19.88
N GLY A 109 -21.60 -11.19 18.73
CA GLY A 109 -21.98 -9.81 18.42
C GLY A 109 -21.00 -8.75 18.91
N ARG A 110 -19.77 -9.14 19.32
CA ARG A 110 -18.75 -8.16 19.72
C ARG A 110 -18.23 -7.41 18.50
N THR A 111 -18.17 -6.10 18.61
CA THR A 111 -17.44 -5.21 17.70
C THR A 111 -16.09 -4.84 18.31
N PHE A 112 -15.12 -4.49 17.45
CA PHE A 112 -13.77 -4.12 17.86
C PHE A 112 -13.49 -2.65 17.50
N SER A 113 -13.01 -1.86 18.46
CA SER A 113 -12.63 -0.47 18.20
C SER A 113 -11.33 -0.39 17.38
N GLU A 114 -11.04 0.77 16.79
CA GLU A 114 -9.78 0.99 16.10
C GLU A 114 -8.56 0.74 17.01
N GLU A 115 -8.62 1.16 18.26
CA GLU A 115 -7.56 0.92 19.24
C GLU A 115 -7.37 -0.57 19.54
N GLU A 116 -8.48 -1.33 19.63
CA GLU A 116 -8.42 -2.78 19.80
C GLU A 116 -7.84 -3.46 18.55
N LEU A 117 -8.24 -3.04 17.34
CA LEU A 117 -7.68 -3.57 16.10
C LEU A 117 -6.18 -3.33 16.01
N ARG A 118 -5.72 -2.12 16.36
CA ARG A 118 -4.28 -1.79 16.40
C ARG A 118 -3.54 -2.64 17.44
N ALA A 119 -4.11 -2.83 18.63
CA ALA A 119 -3.52 -3.68 19.66
C ALA A 119 -3.40 -5.15 19.21
N ILE A 120 -4.47 -5.71 18.64
CA ILE A 120 -4.49 -7.07 18.08
C ILE A 120 -3.44 -7.21 16.96
N ALA A 121 -3.37 -6.21 16.07
CA ALA A 121 -2.40 -6.19 14.99
C ALA A 121 -0.96 -6.19 15.51
N LYS A 122 -0.64 -5.40 16.54
CA LYS A 122 0.70 -5.37 17.15
C LYS A 122 1.11 -6.73 17.71
N ASP A 123 0.24 -7.37 18.49
CA ASP A 123 0.52 -8.68 19.07
C ASP A 123 0.72 -9.74 17.99
N LEU A 124 -0.14 -9.77 16.97
CA LEU A 124 -0.01 -10.72 15.85
C LEU A 124 1.26 -10.47 15.04
N LEU A 125 1.63 -9.22 14.78
CA LEU A 125 2.87 -8.89 14.08
C LEU A 125 4.10 -9.31 14.90
N ALA A 126 4.06 -9.21 16.22
CA ALA A 126 5.15 -9.70 17.08
C ALA A 126 5.30 -11.22 16.96
N ILE A 127 4.17 -11.97 16.99
CA ILE A 127 4.15 -13.42 16.79
C ILE A 127 4.67 -13.79 15.39
N LEU A 128 4.19 -13.13 14.34
CA LEU A 128 4.63 -13.36 12.96
C LEU A 128 6.12 -13.04 12.79
N ASN A 129 6.62 -11.96 13.37
CA ASN A 129 8.04 -11.63 13.35
C ASN A 129 8.89 -12.74 14.00
N TYR A 130 8.43 -13.31 15.11
CA TYR A 130 9.07 -14.46 15.74
C TYR A 130 9.13 -15.68 14.80
N LEU A 131 8.00 -16.05 14.18
CA LEU A 131 7.90 -17.18 13.25
C LEU A 131 8.75 -16.98 11.98
N HIS A 132 8.69 -15.78 11.39
CA HIS A 132 9.40 -15.43 10.16
C HIS A 132 10.91 -15.31 10.38
N SER A 133 11.35 -15.05 11.62
CA SER A 133 12.77 -15.02 12.00
C SER A 133 13.41 -16.39 12.25
N ARG A 134 12.62 -17.48 12.25
CA ARG A 134 13.16 -18.84 12.39
C ARG A 134 14.08 -19.17 11.21
N GLN A 135 15.01 -20.10 11.43
CA GLN A 135 15.85 -20.64 10.35
C GLN A 135 15.57 -22.13 10.19
N PRO A 136 14.79 -22.53 9.17
CA PRO A 136 14.21 -21.70 8.11
C PRO A 136 12.94 -20.96 8.58
N PRO A 137 12.49 -19.90 7.88
CA PRO A 137 11.26 -19.20 8.23
C PRO A 137 10.06 -20.14 8.29
N VAL A 138 9.22 -19.93 9.30
CA VAL A 138 7.94 -20.64 9.47
C VAL A 138 6.81 -19.73 9.04
N VAL A 139 6.01 -20.17 8.06
CA VAL A 139 4.83 -19.44 7.57
C VAL A 139 3.56 -20.17 8.03
N HIS A 140 2.60 -19.45 8.62
CA HIS A 140 1.42 -20.03 9.26
C HIS A 140 0.37 -20.54 8.25
N ARG A 141 0.10 -19.78 7.19
CA ARG A 141 -0.76 -20.14 6.02
C ARG A 141 -2.27 -20.17 6.26
N ASP A 142 -2.74 -20.23 7.50
CA ASP A 142 -4.18 -20.19 7.81
C ASP A 142 -4.50 -19.23 8.97
N LEU A 143 -4.00 -17.99 8.87
CA LEU A 143 -4.31 -16.95 9.85
C LEU A 143 -5.70 -16.37 9.58
N LYS A 144 -6.61 -16.54 10.55
CA LYS A 144 -8.03 -16.15 10.50
C LYS A 144 -8.61 -16.03 11.92
N PRO A 145 -9.79 -15.41 12.11
CA PRO A 145 -10.37 -15.20 13.44
C PRO A 145 -10.55 -16.47 14.29
N SER A 146 -10.81 -17.64 13.69
CA SER A 146 -10.98 -18.88 14.46
C SER A 146 -9.67 -19.47 14.99
N ASN A 147 -8.53 -19.04 14.44
CA ASN A 147 -7.19 -19.50 14.83
C ASN A 147 -6.46 -18.51 15.74
N ILE A 148 -7.17 -17.49 16.24
CA ILE A 148 -6.62 -16.47 17.12
C ILE A 148 -7.48 -16.43 18.38
N LEU A 149 -6.88 -16.73 19.53
CA LEU A 149 -7.55 -16.64 20.82
C LEU A 149 -7.30 -15.28 21.46
N LEU A 150 -8.32 -14.73 22.10
CA LEU A 150 -8.26 -13.49 22.85
C LEU A 150 -8.50 -13.78 24.32
N GLY A 151 -7.44 -13.62 25.12
CA GLY A 151 -7.50 -13.76 26.57
C GLY A 151 -8.29 -12.66 27.25
N ASN A 152 -8.37 -12.72 28.58
CA ASN A 152 -9.06 -11.72 29.37
C ASN A 152 -8.42 -10.34 29.24
N ARG A 153 -9.26 -9.30 29.31
CA ARG A 153 -8.84 -7.89 29.24
C ARG A 153 -7.83 -7.58 30.34
N THR A 154 -6.72 -6.96 29.98
CA THR A 154 -5.64 -6.57 30.91
C THR A 154 -5.48 -5.05 30.90
N GLY A 155 -6.07 -4.39 31.90
CA GLY A 155 -6.12 -2.92 31.95
C GLY A 155 -6.78 -2.33 30.70
N ASN A 156 -6.02 -1.53 29.94
CA ASN A 156 -6.49 -0.88 28.72
C ASN A 156 -6.30 -1.72 27.44
N HIS A 157 -5.63 -2.88 27.52
CA HIS A 157 -5.45 -3.78 26.37
C HIS A 157 -6.67 -4.69 26.20
N PRO A 158 -7.11 -5.03 24.95
CA PRO A 158 -8.25 -5.94 24.72
C PRO A 158 -8.09 -7.32 25.37
N GLY A 159 -6.85 -7.71 25.68
CA GLY A 159 -6.44 -9.00 26.23
C GLY A 159 -5.22 -9.54 25.48
N GLN A 160 -4.54 -10.53 26.03
CA GLN A 160 -3.39 -11.16 25.35
C GLN A 160 -3.87 -11.99 24.16
N ILE A 161 -3.20 -11.83 23.01
CA ILE A 161 -3.45 -12.63 21.82
C ILE A 161 -2.62 -13.91 21.84
N TYR A 162 -3.24 -15.00 21.38
CA TYR A 162 -2.55 -16.27 21.14
C TYR A 162 -2.86 -16.76 19.73
N LEU A 163 -1.82 -17.18 19.00
CA LEU A 163 -1.97 -17.80 17.69
C LEU A 163 -1.97 -19.32 17.87
N ILE A 164 -2.99 -19.98 17.34
CA ILE A 164 -3.18 -21.42 17.44
C ILE A 164 -3.32 -22.04 16.05
N ASP A 165 -3.28 -23.37 16.01
CA ASP A 165 -3.52 -24.21 14.83
C ASP A 165 -2.46 -24.08 13.72
N PHE A 166 -1.36 -24.81 13.92
CA PHE A 166 -0.20 -24.85 13.03
C PHE A 166 -0.36 -25.94 11.96
N GLY A 167 -1.56 -26.49 11.76
CA GLY A 167 -1.84 -27.60 10.85
C GLY A 167 -1.64 -27.32 9.36
N SER A 168 -1.44 -26.05 8.98
CA SER A 168 -1.19 -25.61 7.59
C SER A 168 0.24 -25.14 7.34
N VAL A 169 1.10 -25.14 8.36
CA VAL A 169 2.39 -24.44 8.32
C VAL A 169 3.35 -24.99 7.27
N GLN A 170 4.22 -24.11 6.78
CA GLN A 170 5.29 -24.47 5.86
C GLN A 170 6.60 -23.84 6.31
N THR A 171 7.66 -24.64 6.24
CA THR A 171 9.03 -24.18 6.42
C THR A 171 9.66 -23.91 5.04
N ALA A 172 10.38 -22.81 4.88
CA ALA A 172 10.96 -22.37 3.59
C ALA A 172 11.88 -23.40 2.89
N LEU A 173 12.34 -24.47 3.56
CA LEU A 173 13.11 -25.53 2.87
C LEU A 173 12.26 -26.43 1.97
N HIS A 174 10.92 -26.36 2.06
CA HIS A 174 10.00 -27.31 1.43
C HIS A 174 9.08 -26.67 0.37
N TYR A 175 9.59 -25.74 -0.43
CA TYR A 175 8.85 -25.09 -1.55
C TYR A 175 8.29 -26.06 -2.63
N GLY A 176 8.53 -27.38 -2.52
CA GLY A 176 8.08 -28.39 -3.49
C GLY A 176 6.73 -29.07 -3.20
N THR A 177 6.14 -28.92 -2.00
CA THR A 177 4.86 -29.58 -1.68
C THR A 177 3.67 -28.67 -2.05
N ARG A 178 3.02 -28.94 -3.18
CA ARG A 178 1.89 -28.16 -3.74
C ARG A 178 0.54 -28.47 -3.09
N THR A 179 0.46 -28.48 -1.76
CA THR A 179 -0.84 -28.64 -1.07
C THR A 179 -1.44 -27.25 -0.88
N ILE A 180 -2.57 -26.99 -1.54
CA ILE A 180 -3.37 -25.78 -1.33
C ILE A 180 -4.12 -25.96 -0.01
N VAL A 181 -3.71 -25.21 1.01
CA VAL A 181 -4.36 -25.16 2.34
C VAL A 181 -4.65 -23.71 2.67
N GLY A 182 -5.61 -23.48 3.56
CA GLY A 182 -6.03 -22.16 4.02
C GLY A 182 -7.49 -21.87 3.70
N THR A 183 -8.00 -20.78 4.26
CA THR A 183 -9.43 -20.45 4.22
C THR A 183 -9.72 -19.40 3.15
N TYR A 184 -10.73 -19.66 2.32
CA TYR A 184 -11.17 -18.71 1.28
C TYR A 184 -11.50 -17.33 1.90
N GLY A 185 -11.17 -16.25 1.19
CA GLY A 185 -11.25 -14.87 1.68
C GLY A 185 -10.04 -14.40 2.49
N TYR A 186 -9.40 -15.28 3.28
CA TYR A 186 -8.19 -14.96 4.05
C TYR A 186 -6.90 -15.34 3.29
N MET A 187 -6.99 -16.33 2.41
CA MET A 187 -5.88 -16.82 1.60
C MET A 187 -5.45 -15.78 0.54
N PRO A 188 -4.15 -15.46 0.44
CA PRO A 188 -3.65 -14.57 -0.61
C PRO A 188 -3.49 -15.28 -1.97
N PRO A 189 -3.47 -14.54 -3.10
CA PRO A 189 -3.44 -15.10 -4.45
C PRO A 189 -2.28 -16.08 -4.71
N GLU A 190 -1.07 -15.78 -4.20
CA GLU A 190 0.11 -16.62 -4.43
C GLU A 190 0.00 -18.03 -3.80
N GLN A 191 -0.81 -18.18 -2.75
CA GLN A 191 -1.01 -19.44 -2.04
C GLN A 191 -1.82 -20.44 -2.88
N PHE A 192 -2.68 -19.97 -3.80
CA PHE A 192 -3.33 -20.84 -4.80
C PHE A 192 -2.33 -21.46 -5.78
N GLY A 193 -1.22 -20.76 -6.06
CA GLY A 193 -0.11 -21.26 -6.87
C GLY A 193 0.86 -22.15 -6.09
N GLY A 194 0.63 -22.38 -4.79
CA GLY A 194 1.54 -23.10 -3.90
C GLY A 194 2.80 -22.33 -3.53
N GLN A 195 2.86 -21.03 -3.84
CA GLN A 195 3.98 -20.15 -3.48
C GLN A 195 3.62 -19.38 -2.21
N THR A 196 4.11 -19.86 -1.07
CA THR A 196 3.88 -19.19 0.22
C THR A 196 5.16 -18.53 0.71
N VAL A 197 5.07 -17.26 1.12
CA VAL A 197 6.17 -16.50 1.70
C VAL A 197 5.72 -15.84 3.01
N PRO A 198 6.62 -15.33 3.86
CA PRO A 198 6.25 -14.57 5.05
C PRO A 198 5.21 -13.46 4.79
N ALA A 199 5.27 -12.79 3.64
CA ALA A 199 4.30 -11.77 3.22
C ALA A 199 2.87 -12.32 2.97
N SER A 200 2.71 -13.63 2.82
CA SER A 200 1.40 -14.29 2.71
C SER A 200 0.63 -14.25 4.04
N ASP A 201 1.32 -14.45 5.18
CA ASP A 201 0.69 -14.32 6.50
C ASP A 201 0.26 -12.86 6.78
N LEU A 202 0.97 -11.88 6.21
CA LEU A 202 0.63 -10.46 6.36
C LEU A 202 -0.68 -10.09 5.64
N TYR A 203 -0.92 -10.68 4.47
CA TYR A 203 -2.22 -10.55 3.80
C TYR A 203 -3.33 -11.17 4.64
N ALA A 204 -3.12 -12.39 5.14
CA ALA A 204 -4.09 -13.08 5.99
C ALA A 204 -4.39 -12.30 7.28
N LEU A 205 -3.37 -11.64 7.85
CA LEU A 205 -3.54 -10.69 8.97
C LEU A 205 -4.41 -9.50 8.56
N GLY A 206 -4.13 -8.85 7.44
CA GLY A 206 -4.95 -7.74 6.93
C GLY A 206 -6.41 -8.16 6.72
N ALA A 207 -6.65 -9.30 6.08
CA ALA A 207 -7.97 -9.86 5.86
C ALA A 207 -8.69 -10.19 7.20
N THR A 208 -7.96 -10.71 8.18
CA THR A 208 -8.47 -10.95 9.54
C THR A 208 -8.90 -9.66 10.23
N LEU A 209 -8.08 -8.61 10.17
CA LEU A 209 -8.41 -7.33 10.78
C LEU A 209 -9.59 -6.64 10.08
N ILE A 210 -9.69 -6.76 8.75
CA ILE A 210 -10.86 -6.31 7.98
C ILE A 210 -12.13 -7.05 8.44
N CYS A 211 -12.05 -8.37 8.66
CA CYS A 211 -13.17 -9.14 9.20
C CYS A 211 -13.59 -8.65 10.59
N LEU A 212 -12.64 -8.38 11.48
CA LEU A 212 -12.93 -7.83 12.82
C LEU A 212 -13.55 -6.43 12.76
N ALA A 213 -13.10 -5.60 11.81
CA ALA A 213 -13.61 -4.24 11.63
C ALA A 213 -15.03 -4.20 11.03
N THR A 214 -15.33 -5.11 10.10
CA THR A 214 -16.62 -5.15 9.38
C THR A 214 -17.64 -6.07 10.02
N GLY A 215 -17.20 -7.05 10.81
CA GLY A 215 -18.02 -8.18 11.27
C GLY A 215 -18.41 -9.17 10.15
N GLN A 216 -17.85 -9.03 8.94
CA GLN A 216 -18.15 -9.85 7.76
C GLN A 216 -16.93 -10.63 7.32
N ASN A 217 -17.12 -11.82 6.75
CA ASN A 217 -15.97 -12.53 6.18
C ASN A 217 -15.48 -11.82 4.90
N PRO A 218 -14.16 -11.78 4.63
CA PRO A 218 -13.60 -11.04 3.49
C PRO A 218 -14.12 -11.49 2.11
N ASP A 219 -14.54 -12.73 1.98
CA ASP A 219 -15.15 -13.28 0.76
C ASP A 219 -16.57 -12.76 0.49
N GLN A 220 -17.23 -12.21 1.50
CA GLN A 220 -18.56 -11.60 1.40
C GLN A 220 -18.50 -10.12 1.04
N LEU A 221 -17.33 -9.49 1.17
CA LEU A 221 -17.11 -8.09 0.83
C LEU A 221 -16.92 -7.92 -0.68
N PRO A 222 -17.30 -6.77 -1.26
CA PRO A 222 -17.06 -6.49 -2.67
C PRO A 222 -15.56 -6.53 -2.99
N GLN A 223 -15.21 -7.06 -4.16
CA GLN A 223 -13.82 -7.14 -4.61
C GLN A 223 -13.66 -6.56 -6.01
N ARG A 224 -12.51 -5.93 -6.26
CA ARG A 224 -12.10 -5.46 -7.60
C ARG A 224 -10.63 -5.74 -7.80
N GLU A 225 -10.27 -6.39 -8.90
CA GLU A 225 -8.88 -6.77 -9.19
C GLU A 225 -8.22 -7.52 -8.01
N MET A 226 -8.98 -8.44 -7.37
CA MET A 226 -8.58 -9.18 -6.16
C MET A 226 -8.34 -8.33 -4.90
N ARG A 227 -8.62 -7.02 -4.93
CA ARG A 227 -8.57 -6.15 -3.74
C ARG A 227 -9.91 -6.16 -3.02
N ILE A 228 -9.87 -6.24 -1.69
CA ILE A 228 -11.05 -6.18 -0.83
C ILE A 228 -11.49 -4.71 -0.68
N LEU A 229 -12.73 -4.40 -1.04
CA LEU A 229 -13.32 -3.06 -0.94
C LEU A 229 -14.10 -2.93 0.38
N PHE A 230 -13.40 -2.69 1.48
CA PHE A 230 -13.99 -2.64 2.83
C PHE A 230 -14.19 -1.21 3.38
N ASP A 231 -13.61 -0.20 2.75
CA ASP A 231 -13.54 1.18 3.25
C ASP A 231 -14.92 1.82 3.46
N GLN A 232 -15.90 1.48 2.62
CA GLN A 232 -17.29 1.94 2.78
C GLN A 232 -18.05 1.23 3.91
N HIS A 233 -17.50 0.14 4.45
CA HIS A 233 -18.15 -0.72 5.45
C HIS A 233 -17.59 -0.51 6.87
N VAL A 234 -16.66 0.42 7.06
CA VAL A 234 -15.98 0.66 8.34
C VAL A 234 -15.89 2.16 8.66
N THR A 235 -15.76 2.47 9.94
CA THR A 235 -15.44 3.83 10.43
C THR A 235 -14.07 3.80 11.08
N LEU A 236 -13.01 3.80 10.28
CA LEU A 236 -11.61 3.79 10.72
C LEU A 236 -10.89 5.06 10.23
N SER A 237 -9.77 5.39 10.87
CA SER A 237 -8.88 6.45 10.39
C SER A 237 -8.33 6.13 8.98
N PRO A 238 -8.10 7.15 8.14
CA PRO A 238 -7.52 6.95 6.81
C PRO A 238 -6.20 6.18 6.87
N ASP A 239 -5.35 6.46 7.85
CA ASP A 239 -4.06 5.79 8.03
C ASP A 239 -4.21 4.28 8.25
N LEU A 240 -5.20 3.85 9.05
CA LEU A 240 -5.43 2.42 9.26
C LEU A 240 -6.05 1.76 8.03
N ILE A 241 -6.93 2.46 7.30
CA ILE A 241 -7.49 1.97 6.04
C ILE A 241 -6.37 1.74 5.02
N ASP A 242 -5.48 2.71 4.84
CA ASP A 242 -4.37 2.62 3.90
C ASP A 242 -3.38 1.53 4.29
N TRP A 243 -3.11 1.38 5.59
CA TRP A 243 -2.26 0.30 6.12
C TRP A 243 -2.89 -1.09 5.88
N LEU A 244 -4.19 -1.25 6.10
CA LEU A 244 -4.91 -2.50 5.81
C LEU A 244 -4.91 -2.81 4.32
N LYS A 245 -5.18 -1.82 3.46
CA LYS A 245 -5.09 -1.95 1.99
C LYS A 245 -3.70 -2.41 1.55
N TRP A 246 -2.65 -1.84 2.15
CA TRP A 246 -1.26 -2.22 1.87
C TRP A 246 -0.92 -3.65 2.31
N LEU A 247 -1.44 -4.11 3.46
CA LEU A 247 -1.29 -5.51 3.86
C LEU A 247 -2.03 -6.47 2.94
N THR A 248 -3.22 -6.11 2.46
CA THR A 248 -4.04 -6.94 1.59
C THR A 248 -3.81 -6.68 0.09
N GLU A 249 -2.66 -6.12 -0.29
CA GLU A 249 -2.34 -5.91 -1.70
C GLU A 249 -2.09 -7.26 -2.40
N PRO A 250 -2.83 -7.59 -3.48
CA PRO A 250 -2.68 -8.85 -4.19
C PRO A 250 -1.26 -9.09 -4.74
N SER A 251 -0.60 -8.04 -5.22
CA SER A 251 0.77 -8.13 -5.74
C SER A 251 1.79 -8.17 -4.61
N LEU A 252 2.62 -9.22 -4.57
CA LEU A 252 3.67 -9.36 -3.56
C LEU A 252 4.63 -8.16 -3.58
N ASP A 253 5.02 -7.65 -4.74
CA ASP A 253 6.00 -6.55 -4.85
C ASP A 253 5.50 -5.22 -4.26
N LEU A 254 4.18 -5.07 -4.13
CA LEU A 254 3.54 -3.87 -3.60
C LEU A 254 3.10 -4.05 -2.13
N ARG A 255 3.10 -5.28 -1.61
CA ARG A 255 2.74 -5.61 -0.23
C ARG A 255 3.91 -5.41 0.73
N SER A 256 3.62 -5.26 2.02
CA SER A 256 4.65 -5.38 3.07
C SER A 256 5.40 -6.69 2.95
N GLN A 257 6.74 -6.62 3.06
CA GLN A 257 7.61 -7.80 2.95
C GLN A 257 7.93 -8.44 4.30
N SER A 258 7.69 -7.74 5.42
CA SER A 258 8.01 -8.25 6.75
C SER A 258 7.07 -7.73 7.83
N ALA A 259 6.86 -8.57 8.85
CA ALA A 259 6.08 -8.20 10.02
C ALA A 259 6.67 -6.98 10.75
N LYS A 260 8.01 -6.85 10.80
CA LYS A 260 8.68 -5.68 11.36
C LYS A 260 8.32 -4.38 10.61
N GLN A 261 8.40 -4.39 9.29
CA GLN A 261 8.04 -3.23 8.47
C GLN A 261 6.57 -2.85 8.63
N ALA A 262 5.69 -3.85 8.69
CA ALA A 262 4.26 -3.64 8.94
C ALA A 262 4.00 -3.02 10.33
N LEU A 263 4.70 -3.48 11.37
CA LEU A 263 4.60 -2.96 12.73
C LEU A 263 5.08 -1.51 12.81
N GLU A 264 6.25 -1.20 12.24
CA GLU A 264 6.78 0.18 12.19
C GLU A 264 5.79 1.13 11.51
N ALA A 265 5.19 0.71 10.39
CA ALA A 265 4.19 1.48 9.67
C ALA A 265 2.86 1.63 10.42
N LEU A 266 2.52 0.71 11.33
CA LEU A 266 1.32 0.79 12.16
C LEU A 266 1.49 1.78 13.33
N GLU A 267 2.69 1.81 13.93
CA GLU A 267 3.00 2.64 15.11
C GLU A 267 3.37 4.07 14.75
N ALA A 268 4.14 4.22 13.68
CA ALA A 268 4.41 5.50 13.05
C ALA A 268 3.84 5.41 11.65
N PRO A 269 2.55 5.73 11.45
CA PRO A 269 1.95 5.83 10.14
C PRO A 269 2.89 6.64 9.27
N ARG A 270 3.63 5.95 8.39
CA ARG A 270 4.28 6.64 7.29
C ARG A 270 3.11 7.23 6.57
N SER A 271 3.00 8.54 6.63
CA SER A 271 2.30 9.30 5.61
C SER A 271 2.76 8.71 4.28
N LEU A 272 1.95 7.83 3.68
CA LEU A 272 2.19 7.31 2.34
C LEU A 272 1.98 8.44 1.31
N VAL A 273 1.52 9.59 1.77
CA VAL A 273 1.86 10.89 1.20
C VAL A 273 3.35 11.11 1.42
N LYS A 274 4.18 10.88 0.40
CA LYS A 274 5.52 11.48 0.37
C LYS A 274 5.39 12.93 0.83
N GLY A 275 6.06 13.29 1.93
CA GLY A 275 6.15 14.69 2.33
C GLY A 275 6.72 15.49 1.17
N GLN A 276 6.35 16.77 1.05
CA GLN A 276 6.90 17.66 0.04
C GLN A 276 8.44 17.47 -0.05
N PRO A 277 9.00 17.19 -1.24
CA PRO A 277 10.44 16.93 -1.37
C PRO A 277 11.27 18.06 -0.75
N ALA A 278 12.34 17.69 -0.04
CA ALA A 278 13.22 18.64 0.63
C ALA A 278 13.76 19.68 -0.37
N GLY A 279 13.52 20.96 -0.10
CA GLY A 279 13.95 22.08 -0.96
C GLY A 279 12.98 22.42 -2.11
N SER A 280 11.86 21.69 -2.26
CA SER A 280 10.81 22.08 -3.20
C SER A 280 10.20 23.43 -2.80
N LYS A 281 10.04 24.32 -3.77
CA LYS A 281 9.42 25.63 -3.60
C LYS A 281 7.96 25.67 -4.08
N ILE A 282 7.43 24.53 -4.52
CA ILE A 282 6.06 24.37 -5.00
C ILE A 282 5.11 24.51 -3.81
N LYS A 283 4.03 25.28 -3.94
CA LYS A 283 3.00 25.34 -2.90
C LYS A 283 1.82 24.49 -3.32
N LEU A 284 1.50 23.48 -2.52
CA LEU A 284 0.32 22.64 -2.68
C LEU A 284 -0.66 22.96 -1.55
N THR A 285 -1.85 23.44 -1.90
CA THR A 285 -2.93 23.70 -0.96
C THR A 285 -4.09 22.76 -1.29
N GLN A 286 -4.51 21.95 -0.33
CA GLN A 286 -5.59 20.99 -0.50
C GLN A 286 -6.68 21.20 0.55
N THR A 287 -7.93 21.20 0.08
CA THR A 287 -9.14 21.12 0.91
C THR A 287 -10.04 20.02 0.35
N ARG A 288 -11.18 19.75 1.01
CA ARG A 288 -12.17 18.79 0.47
C ARG A 288 -12.73 19.21 -0.90
N GLN A 289 -12.73 20.50 -1.22
CA GLN A 289 -13.42 21.06 -2.39
C GLN A 289 -12.46 21.62 -3.44
N THR A 290 -11.23 21.96 -3.04
CA THR A 290 -10.23 22.60 -3.90
C THR A 290 -8.86 21.98 -3.73
N LEU A 291 -8.17 21.79 -4.86
CA LEU A 291 -6.74 21.46 -4.91
C LEU A 291 -6.04 22.52 -5.76
N GLU A 292 -4.99 23.13 -5.21
CA GLU A 292 -4.24 24.20 -5.86
C GLU A 292 -2.75 23.93 -5.81
N ILE A 293 -2.10 23.95 -6.97
CA ILE A 293 -0.66 23.79 -7.16
C ILE A 293 -0.11 25.09 -7.74
N MET A 294 0.86 25.67 -7.04
CA MET A 294 1.59 26.87 -7.46
C MET A 294 3.06 26.51 -7.67
N ILE A 295 3.50 26.52 -8.92
CA ILE A 295 4.91 26.33 -9.29
C ILE A 295 5.56 27.72 -9.33
N PRO A 296 6.62 27.98 -8.53
CA PRO A 296 7.29 29.27 -8.45
C PRO A 296 8.04 29.60 -9.74
N PRO A 297 8.46 30.86 -9.94
CA PRO A 297 9.32 31.18 -11.06
C PRO A 297 10.66 30.46 -10.91
N ARG A 298 11.32 30.24 -12.05
CA ARG A 298 12.69 29.74 -12.07
C ARG A 298 13.64 30.68 -11.35
N GLY A 299 13.37 31.97 -11.46
CA GLY A 299 14.25 33.02 -10.98
C GLY A 299 15.50 33.13 -11.84
N PHE A 300 16.51 33.79 -11.28
CA PHE A 300 17.76 34.03 -11.97
C PHE A 300 18.56 32.74 -12.17
N HIS A 301 19.07 32.54 -13.37
CA HIS A 301 19.98 31.45 -13.71
C HIS A 301 21.05 31.93 -14.70
N LEU A 302 22.21 31.28 -14.73
CA LEU A 302 23.37 31.73 -15.53
C LEU A 302 23.06 31.84 -17.03
N GLY A 303 22.13 31.03 -17.54
CA GLY A 303 21.66 31.11 -18.93
C GLY A 303 20.94 32.43 -19.29
N LEU A 304 20.44 33.18 -18.31
CA LEU A 304 19.84 34.50 -18.55
C LEU A 304 20.87 35.58 -18.82
N ILE A 305 22.11 35.44 -18.34
CA ILE A 305 23.14 36.47 -18.49
C ILE A 305 23.37 36.87 -19.96
N PRO A 306 23.64 35.92 -20.89
CA PRO A 306 23.81 36.27 -22.30
C PRO A 306 22.53 36.83 -22.91
N THR A 307 21.36 36.30 -22.54
CA THR A 307 20.05 36.78 -23.03
C THR A 307 19.75 38.21 -22.59
N ILE A 308 20.02 38.53 -21.32
CA ILE A 308 19.87 39.89 -20.76
C ILE A 308 20.85 40.82 -21.47
N GLY A 309 22.12 40.43 -21.61
CA GLY A 309 23.14 41.22 -22.30
C GLY A 309 22.76 41.51 -23.76
N PHE A 310 22.30 40.48 -24.48
CA PHE A 310 21.84 40.62 -25.86
C PHE A 310 20.57 41.49 -25.96
N ALA A 311 19.60 41.30 -25.06
CA ALA A 311 18.39 42.11 -25.02
C ALA A 311 18.71 43.60 -24.77
N ILE A 312 19.65 43.91 -23.87
CA ILE A 312 20.11 45.28 -23.64
C ILE A 312 20.74 45.84 -24.92
N ALA A 313 21.72 45.13 -25.50
CA ALA A 313 22.39 45.57 -26.72
C ALA A 313 21.42 45.78 -27.88
N TRP A 314 20.49 44.86 -28.10
CA TRP A 314 19.47 44.94 -29.14
C TRP A 314 18.55 46.14 -28.94
N ASN A 315 17.98 46.32 -27.74
CA ASN A 315 17.07 47.44 -27.48
C ASN A 315 17.79 48.80 -27.54
N SER A 316 19.05 48.89 -27.06
CA SER A 316 19.87 50.08 -27.23
C SER A 316 20.15 50.39 -28.70
N PHE A 317 20.45 49.36 -29.50
CA PHE A 317 20.61 49.50 -30.94
C PHE A 317 19.32 50.01 -31.59
N LEU A 318 18.14 49.48 -31.24
CA LEU A 318 16.87 49.95 -31.79
C LEU A 318 16.58 51.41 -31.45
N VAL A 319 16.83 51.84 -30.21
CA VAL A 319 16.64 53.25 -29.81
C VAL A 319 17.53 54.17 -30.63
N MET A 320 18.81 53.82 -30.79
CA MET A 320 19.74 54.56 -31.63
C MET A 320 19.29 54.55 -33.11
N TRP A 321 18.93 53.38 -33.63
CA TRP A 321 18.54 53.17 -35.02
C TRP A 321 17.32 53.99 -35.42
N TYR A 322 16.25 53.92 -34.62
CA TYR A 322 15.04 54.70 -34.88
C TYR A 322 15.19 56.17 -34.54
N GLY A 323 16.06 56.53 -33.57
CA GLY A 323 16.43 57.92 -33.31
C GLY A 323 17.07 58.57 -34.54
N LEU A 324 18.04 57.89 -35.16
CA LEU A 324 18.67 58.34 -36.41
C LEU A 324 17.70 58.36 -37.59
N ALA A 325 16.80 57.38 -37.69
CA ALA A 325 15.76 57.35 -38.72
C ALA A 325 14.80 58.55 -38.63
N LEU A 326 14.43 58.96 -37.41
CA LEU A 326 13.60 60.14 -37.17
C LEU A 326 14.33 61.44 -37.55
N MET A 327 15.62 61.57 -37.23
CA MET A 327 16.42 62.74 -37.59
C MET A 327 16.65 62.87 -39.11
N SER A 328 16.62 61.75 -39.84
CA SER A 328 16.81 61.67 -41.29
C SER A 328 15.51 61.41 -42.06
N TRP A 329 14.35 61.74 -41.47
CA TRP A 329 13.04 61.37 -42.02
C TRP A 329 12.82 61.88 -43.45
N SER A 330 13.17 63.14 -43.71
CA SER A 330 13.04 63.79 -45.02
C SER A 330 14.05 63.31 -46.07
N SER A 331 15.12 62.61 -45.65
CA SER A 331 16.20 62.12 -46.51
C SER A 331 16.20 60.60 -46.69
N GLY A 332 15.06 59.94 -46.43
CA GLY A 332 14.88 58.50 -46.66
C GLY A 332 14.86 57.64 -45.40
N GLY A 333 15.00 58.23 -44.21
CA GLY A 333 14.93 57.55 -42.91
C GLY A 333 13.59 56.84 -42.66
N TRP A 334 12.51 57.23 -43.34
CA TRP A 334 11.20 56.56 -43.30
C TRP A 334 11.28 55.07 -43.71
N PHE A 335 12.22 54.70 -44.59
CA PHE A 335 12.43 53.30 -45.00
C PHE A 335 12.88 52.42 -43.83
N MET A 336 13.70 52.96 -42.93
CA MET A 336 14.12 52.25 -41.72
C MET A 336 12.94 51.96 -40.78
N GLY A 337 11.92 52.82 -40.79
CA GLY A 337 10.69 52.65 -40.00
C GLY A 337 9.81 51.47 -40.46
N LEU A 338 9.94 51.00 -41.70
CA LEU A 338 9.12 49.91 -42.24
C LEU A 338 9.30 48.58 -41.47
N PHE A 339 10.49 48.38 -40.89
CA PHE A 339 10.83 47.18 -40.13
C PHE A 339 10.67 47.36 -38.61
N ALA A 340 10.19 48.53 -38.16
CA ALA A 340 10.06 48.88 -36.75
C ALA A 340 9.26 47.86 -35.95
N ILE A 341 8.13 47.43 -36.50
CA ILE A 341 7.22 46.51 -35.83
C ILE A 341 7.94 45.20 -35.51
N GLY A 342 8.58 44.56 -36.50
CA GLY A 342 9.27 43.27 -36.30
C GLY A 342 10.43 43.37 -35.30
N HIS A 343 11.24 44.41 -35.41
CA HIS A 343 12.37 44.62 -34.51
C HIS A 343 11.94 44.89 -33.07
N LEU A 344 10.93 45.75 -32.87
CA LEU A 344 10.36 46.03 -31.55
C LEU A 344 9.66 44.82 -30.97
N SER A 345 8.93 44.03 -31.79
CA SER A 345 8.34 42.76 -31.37
C SER A 345 9.40 41.77 -30.87
N ALA A 346 10.55 41.67 -31.54
CA ALA A 346 11.66 40.83 -31.08
C ALA A 346 12.24 41.32 -29.74
N GLY A 347 12.42 42.64 -29.60
CA GLY A 347 12.89 43.26 -28.34
C GLY A 347 11.94 42.99 -27.17
N LEU A 348 10.64 43.21 -27.38
CA LEU A 348 9.59 42.94 -26.39
C LEU A 348 9.47 41.45 -26.07
N TRP A 349 9.64 40.55 -27.05
CA TRP A 349 9.62 39.11 -26.83
C TRP A 349 10.76 38.65 -25.93
N MET A 350 11.97 39.21 -26.09
CA MET A 350 13.10 38.91 -25.20
C MET A 350 12.87 39.42 -23.78
N ILE A 351 12.40 40.66 -23.63
CA ILE A 351 12.05 41.23 -22.33
C ILE A 351 10.98 40.38 -21.65
N TRP A 352 9.96 39.97 -22.41
CA TRP A 352 8.91 39.08 -21.94
C TRP A 352 9.46 37.73 -21.46
N GLY A 353 10.36 37.11 -22.22
CA GLY A 353 11.01 35.86 -21.82
C GLY A 353 11.78 36.00 -20.51
N ILE A 354 12.56 37.08 -20.36
CA ILE A 354 13.31 37.38 -19.13
C ILE A 354 12.35 37.58 -17.94
N LEU A 355 11.30 38.39 -18.10
CA LEU A 355 10.31 38.63 -17.05
C LEU A 355 9.56 37.35 -16.66
N SER A 356 9.23 36.52 -17.65
CA SER A 356 8.58 35.23 -17.44
C SER A 356 9.46 34.25 -16.65
N ASP A 357 10.77 34.18 -16.92
CA ASP A 357 11.69 33.34 -16.15
C ASP A 357 11.89 33.85 -14.72
N LEU A 358 11.96 35.17 -14.52
CA LEU A 358 12.19 35.78 -13.21
C LEU A 358 10.96 35.77 -12.29
N PHE A 359 9.76 35.96 -12.86
CA PHE A 359 8.55 36.23 -12.08
C PHE A 359 7.32 35.39 -12.47
N GLY A 360 7.36 34.65 -13.58
CA GLY A 360 6.24 33.84 -14.05
C GLY A 360 5.98 32.64 -13.15
N GLN A 361 4.76 32.50 -12.65
CA GLN A 361 4.33 31.38 -11.81
C GLN A 361 3.28 30.55 -12.54
N VAL A 362 3.33 29.23 -12.41
CA VAL A 362 2.28 28.36 -12.98
C VAL A 362 1.31 27.99 -11.89
N ARG A 363 0.03 28.27 -12.12
CA ARG A 363 -1.06 27.96 -11.21
C ARG A 363 -1.96 26.93 -11.86
N LEU A 364 -2.10 25.78 -11.22
CA LEU A 364 -3.12 24.78 -11.52
C LEU A 364 -4.10 24.72 -10.34
N LYS A 365 -5.39 24.89 -10.61
CA LYS A 365 -6.45 24.85 -9.61
C LYS A 365 -7.57 23.95 -10.08
N ILE A 366 -7.95 23.00 -9.23
CA ILE A 366 -9.11 22.12 -9.42
C ILE A 366 -10.12 22.47 -8.35
N THR A 367 -11.32 22.86 -8.77
CA THR A 367 -12.47 23.15 -7.90
C THR A 367 -13.50 22.04 -8.03
N GLU A 368 -14.68 22.19 -7.43
CA GLU A 368 -15.78 21.22 -7.58
C GLU A 368 -16.32 21.15 -9.03
N SER A 369 -16.20 22.23 -9.80
CA SER A 369 -16.80 22.35 -11.13
C SER A 369 -15.78 22.32 -12.27
N GLU A 370 -14.55 22.80 -12.05
CA GLU A 370 -13.59 23.01 -13.13
C GLU A 370 -12.15 22.68 -12.74
N ILE A 371 -11.34 22.42 -13.76
CA ILE A 371 -9.88 22.43 -13.71
C ILE A 371 -9.38 23.62 -14.53
N PHE A 372 -8.49 24.39 -13.93
CA PHE A 372 -7.95 25.63 -14.48
C PHE A 372 -6.42 25.62 -14.39
N ARG A 373 -5.73 26.00 -15.46
CA ARG A 373 -4.29 26.23 -15.50
C ARG A 373 -4.01 27.57 -16.16
N ALA A 374 -3.15 28.38 -15.55
CA ALA A 374 -2.60 29.57 -16.19
C ALA A 374 -1.19 29.85 -15.72
N THR A 375 -0.44 30.60 -16.53
CA THR A 375 0.78 31.26 -16.07
C THR A 375 0.40 32.65 -15.56
N GLU A 376 0.75 32.98 -14.32
CA GLU A 376 0.53 34.28 -13.71
C GLU A 376 1.85 35.09 -13.73
N LEU A 377 1.79 36.32 -14.24
CA LEU A 377 2.90 37.28 -14.21
C LEU A 377 2.37 38.60 -13.66
N PHE A 378 2.87 39.04 -12.50
CA PHE A 378 2.38 40.24 -11.79
C PHE A 378 0.84 40.28 -11.61
N GLY A 379 0.22 39.12 -11.38
CA GLY A 379 -1.24 38.98 -11.21
C GLY A 379 -2.04 38.89 -12.51
N ILE A 380 -1.41 39.07 -13.67
CA ILE A 380 -2.03 38.89 -14.99
C ILE A 380 -1.97 37.41 -15.37
N ARG A 381 -3.12 36.83 -15.73
CA ARG A 381 -3.25 35.44 -16.19
C ARG A 381 -3.00 35.34 -17.68
N ILE A 382 -2.06 34.49 -18.05
CA ILE A 382 -1.56 34.30 -19.42
C ILE A 382 -1.81 32.84 -19.82
N PHE A 383 -2.29 32.65 -21.06
CA PHE A 383 -2.68 31.35 -21.63
C PHE A 383 -3.58 30.50 -20.70
N PRO A 384 -4.73 31.03 -20.25
CA PRO A 384 -5.63 30.28 -19.40
C PRO A 384 -6.20 29.07 -20.16
N LEU A 385 -6.10 27.90 -19.58
CA LEU A 385 -6.74 26.67 -20.02
C LEU A 385 -7.74 26.24 -18.95
N THR A 386 -8.99 25.98 -19.34
CA THR A 386 -10.06 25.54 -18.44
C THR A 386 -10.81 24.35 -19.03
N ALA A 387 -11.23 23.41 -18.19
CA ALA A 387 -12.13 22.30 -18.55
C ALA A 387 -13.05 21.95 -17.36
N ASN A 388 -14.11 21.20 -17.60
CA ASN A 388 -14.98 20.73 -16.51
C ASN A 388 -14.24 19.68 -15.67
N ARG A 389 -14.40 19.72 -14.34
CA ARG A 389 -13.80 18.73 -13.44
C ARG A 389 -14.27 17.30 -13.77
N ARG A 390 -15.54 17.14 -14.17
CA ARG A 390 -16.11 15.83 -14.49
C ARG A 390 -15.48 15.16 -15.71
N ASP A 391 -14.84 15.93 -16.56
CA ASP A 391 -14.19 15.40 -17.76
C ASP A 391 -12.81 14.81 -17.44
N ILE A 392 -12.28 15.03 -16.23
CA ILE A 392 -10.99 14.49 -15.79
C ILE A 392 -11.10 12.97 -15.69
N ASN A 393 -10.32 12.27 -16.51
CA ASN A 393 -10.42 10.81 -16.63
C ASN A 393 -9.08 10.08 -16.50
N ARG A 394 -7.94 10.77 -16.66
CA ARG A 394 -6.62 10.14 -16.65
C ARG A 394 -5.54 11.10 -16.14
N ILE A 395 -4.60 10.55 -15.38
CA ILE A 395 -3.37 11.21 -14.95
C ILE A 395 -2.19 10.36 -15.43
N ASP A 396 -1.40 10.90 -16.34
CA ASP A 396 -0.15 10.27 -16.80
C ASP A 396 1.05 10.91 -16.08
N LEU A 397 1.95 10.09 -15.59
CA LEU A 397 3.26 10.49 -15.06
C LEU A 397 4.34 9.94 -15.97
N THR A 398 5.22 10.79 -16.50
CA THR A 398 6.33 10.37 -17.36
C THR A 398 7.66 10.68 -16.69
N HIS A 399 8.54 9.69 -16.61
CA HIS A 399 9.91 9.86 -16.09
C HIS A 399 10.83 10.46 -17.16
N ASP A 400 12.03 10.91 -16.74
CA ASP A 400 13.08 11.33 -17.68
C ASP A 400 13.36 10.21 -18.69
N THR A 401 12.95 10.41 -19.94
CA THR A 401 13.10 9.42 -21.01
C THR A 401 14.01 9.96 -22.10
N TYR A 402 14.85 9.10 -22.66
CA TYR A 402 15.73 9.43 -23.79
C TYR A 402 15.13 8.81 -25.06
N THR A 403 14.57 9.63 -25.93
CA THR A 403 14.11 9.17 -27.25
C THR A 403 15.21 9.36 -28.28
N ARG A 404 15.38 8.40 -29.18
CA ARG A 404 16.26 8.56 -30.35
C ARG A 404 15.55 9.44 -31.38
N ASP A 405 16.18 10.50 -31.83
CA ASP A 405 15.73 11.22 -33.03
C ASP A 405 16.00 10.39 -34.30
N SER A 406 15.49 10.88 -35.43
CA SER A 406 15.67 10.28 -36.76
C SER A 406 17.12 10.28 -37.25
N GLU A 407 18.04 10.94 -36.55
CA GLU A 407 19.48 11.03 -36.85
C GLU A 407 20.35 10.26 -35.84
N GLY A 408 19.76 9.59 -34.85
CA GLY A 408 20.45 8.77 -33.84
C GLY A 408 20.88 9.52 -32.57
N GLY A 409 20.52 10.79 -32.39
CA GLY A 409 20.73 11.59 -31.18
C GLY A 409 19.72 11.25 -30.07
N HIS A 410 20.15 11.38 -28.81
CA HIS A 410 19.28 11.18 -27.65
C HIS A 410 18.61 12.51 -27.23
N LEU A 411 17.31 12.65 -27.47
CA LEU A 411 16.51 13.75 -26.94
C LEU A 411 16.03 13.40 -25.51
N ARG A 412 16.43 14.22 -24.54
CA ARG A 412 15.92 14.13 -23.16
C ARG A 412 14.52 14.73 -23.10
N ILE A 413 13.54 13.91 -22.79
CA ILE A 413 12.19 14.35 -22.41
C ILE A 413 12.19 14.53 -20.90
N PRO A 414 12.06 15.75 -20.38
CA PRO A 414 12.02 16.01 -18.94
C PRO A 414 10.76 15.41 -18.31
N ALA A 415 10.88 14.97 -17.06
CA ALA A 415 9.78 14.45 -16.25
C ALA A 415 8.63 15.46 -16.14
N HIS A 416 7.39 14.97 -16.30
CA HIS A 416 6.20 15.80 -16.29
C HIS A 416 4.94 15.00 -15.96
N ILE A 417 3.89 15.73 -15.56
CA ILE A 417 2.56 15.19 -15.26
C ILE A 417 1.58 15.72 -16.30
N ARG A 418 0.72 14.85 -16.84
CA ARG A 418 -0.40 15.24 -17.71
C ARG A 418 -1.71 14.83 -17.09
N ILE A 419 -2.61 15.79 -16.93
CA ILE A 419 -3.99 15.56 -16.52
C ILE A 419 -4.87 15.72 -17.75
N TRP A 420 -5.61 14.69 -18.10
CA TRP A 420 -6.54 14.67 -19.24
C TRP A 420 -7.94 14.96 -18.76
N ALA A 421 -8.54 16.02 -19.32
CA ALA A 421 -9.95 16.36 -19.13
C ALA A 421 -10.64 16.43 -20.50
N GLY A 422 -11.34 15.36 -20.86
CA GLY A 422 -11.89 15.18 -22.21
C GLY A 422 -10.79 15.24 -23.28
N THR A 423 -10.86 16.24 -24.16
CA THR A 423 -9.85 16.47 -25.22
C THR A 423 -8.73 17.42 -24.81
N LYS A 424 -8.80 18.01 -23.61
CA LYS A 424 -7.82 19.00 -23.12
C LYS A 424 -6.77 18.32 -22.24
N GLN A 425 -5.52 18.75 -22.42
CA GLN A 425 -4.37 18.26 -21.66
C GLN A 425 -3.78 19.38 -20.80
N PHE A 426 -3.73 19.16 -19.49
CA PHE A 426 -3.10 20.05 -18.52
C PHE A 426 -1.75 19.46 -18.15
N THR A 427 -0.67 20.14 -18.54
CA THR A 427 0.70 19.64 -18.30
C THR A 427 1.35 20.44 -17.18
N LEU A 428 1.96 19.73 -16.22
CA LEU A 428 2.85 20.30 -15.22
C LEU A 428 4.24 19.74 -15.48
N GLY A 429 5.19 20.61 -15.81
CA GLY A 429 6.54 20.18 -16.17
C GLY A 429 6.71 19.94 -17.66
N GLY A 430 7.95 19.95 -18.14
CA GLY A 430 8.33 19.48 -19.48
C GLY A 430 7.76 20.25 -20.68
N GLY A 431 7.35 21.51 -20.48
CA GLY A 431 6.89 22.39 -21.56
C GLY A 431 7.98 22.74 -22.59
N ARG A 432 7.55 23.00 -23.84
CA ARG A 432 8.38 23.69 -24.85
C ARG A 432 8.50 25.15 -24.44
N GLY A 433 9.66 25.51 -23.93
CA GLY A 433 9.87 26.74 -23.17
C GLY A 433 10.20 26.31 -21.76
N ASN A 434 11.48 26.42 -21.44
CA ASN A 434 12.09 25.71 -20.32
C ASN A 434 11.42 26.01 -18.94
N THR A 435 10.55 27.01 -18.80
CA THR A 435 9.96 27.58 -17.56
C THR A 435 9.45 26.59 -16.50
N GLU A 436 9.08 25.37 -16.87
CA GLU A 436 8.50 24.35 -15.99
C GLU A 436 9.41 23.11 -15.87
N SER A 437 10.56 23.22 -15.21
CA SER A 437 11.38 22.04 -14.91
C SER A 437 11.07 21.55 -13.51
N LEU A 438 10.21 20.52 -13.40
CA LEU A 438 9.98 19.80 -12.16
C LEU A 438 11.07 18.74 -11.99
N THR A 439 11.53 18.54 -10.77
CA THR A 439 12.44 17.42 -10.45
C THR A 439 11.65 16.11 -10.38
N LEU A 440 12.32 14.97 -10.58
CA LEU A 440 11.65 13.67 -10.52
C LEU A 440 10.93 13.43 -9.17
N PRO A 441 11.52 13.73 -8.00
CA PRO A 441 10.81 13.62 -6.72
C PRO A 441 9.57 14.51 -6.63
N GLU A 442 9.58 15.71 -7.24
CA GLU A 442 8.42 16.61 -7.28
C GLU A 442 7.32 16.08 -8.20
N VAL A 443 7.69 15.48 -9.34
CA VAL A 443 6.75 14.84 -10.27
C VAL A 443 6.06 13.64 -9.62
N ASP A 444 6.82 12.77 -8.96
CA ASP A 444 6.27 11.62 -8.22
C ASP A 444 5.35 12.06 -7.10
N TRP A 445 5.81 13.02 -6.29
CA TRP A 445 5.05 13.56 -5.18
C TRP A 445 3.73 14.19 -5.64
N LEU A 446 3.78 15.12 -6.61
CA LEU A 446 2.57 15.77 -7.13
C LEU A 446 1.63 14.78 -7.82
N GLY A 447 2.18 13.79 -8.55
CA GLY A 447 1.39 12.76 -9.22
C GLY A 447 0.60 11.90 -8.23
N GLU A 448 1.25 11.45 -7.16
CA GLU A 448 0.60 10.70 -6.07
C GLU A 448 -0.47 11.56 -5.37
N GLN A 449 -0.18 12.84 -5.08
CA GLN A 449 -1.15 13.77 -4.48
C GLN A 449 -2.38 14.02 -5.35
N LEU A 450 -2.19 14.21 -6.66
CA LEU A 450 -3.28 14.38 -7.61
C LEU A 450 -4.11 13.11 -7.77
N SER A 451 -3.46 11.96 -7.87
CA SER A 451 -4.11 10.64 -7.97
C SER A 451 -4.99 10.34 -6.76
N GLN A 452 -4.45 10.56 -5.56
CA GLN A 452 -5.17 10.35 -4.30
C GLN A 452 -6.36 11.30 -4.17
N TRP A 453 -6.19 12.60 -4.43
CA TRP A 453 -7.25 13.58 -4.27
C TRP A 453 -8.36 13.46 -5.32
N LEU A 454 -8.02 13.07 -6.56
CA LEU A 454 -9.00 12.84 -7.62
C LEU A 454 -9.60 11.43 -7.61
N ASN A 455 -9.05 10.52 -6.79
CA ASN A 455 -9.38 9.09 -6.78
C ASN A 455 -9.29 8.45 -8.18
N LEU A 456 -8.20 8.75 -8.90
CA LEU A 456 -7.91 8.24 -10.23
C LEU A 456 -6.60 7.46 -10.25
N PRO A 457 -6.47 6.38 -11.04
CA PRO A 457 -5.22 5.66 -11.18
C PRO A 457 -4.13 6.56 -11.79
N LEU A 458 -2.89 6.35 -11.34
CA LEU A 458 -1.72 7.05 -11.84
C LEU A 458 -0.99 6.17 -12.86
N ASP A 459 -1.10 6.50 -14.14
CA ASP A 459 -0.43 5.76 -15.22
C ASP A 459 1.03 6.21 -15.30
N ARG A 460 1.97 5.34 -14.89
CA ARG A 460 3.42 5.61 -14.96
C ARG A 460 3.97 5.14 -16.30
N LYS A 461 4.56 6.07 -17.05
CA LYS A 461 5.15 5.85 -18.38
C LYS A 461 6.64 6.11 -18.41
#